data_AF-A0A0G4HC59-F1
#
_entry.id   AF-A0A0G4HC59-F1
#
_cell.length_a   1.000
_cell.length_b   1.000
_cell.length_c   1.000
_cell.angle_alpha   90.00
_cell.angle_beta   90.00
_cell.angle_gamma   90.00
#
_symmetry.space_group_name_H-M   'P 1'
#
loop_
_entity.id
_entity.type
_entity.pdbx_description
1 polymer ?
#
loop_
_entity_poly.entity_id
_entity_poly.type
_entity_poly.pdbx_seq_one_letter_code
_entity_poly.pdbx_strand_id
1 'polypeptide(L)'
;MCEHPVGCGLSLTSIPEDKRPRTTRIRPTSAKEIAEKFQEQFSPVFDFDRLDHPSALAAARWETPPLDFDDHDVEELRASWVPPSPLSALEERGEAVLPGTEGEGVDGSATASSSLRSQNRKKELLVSEEQKKVQLAKAYETCRQLTQIYSKTFYLGTQLMDKETAKAMWAIYVWCRRTDDLVDSPRALITKRTHLYDQMMLWEERLRLIFEEGYAVDDLDLALVDTVKRFPGLQIHPFEEMIQGMLMDLNTFRYQTFEELYVYCYRVAGTVGLKVLPVLGTAGGVSVEEAAGPGVDLGIAFQLTNILRDVGEDADRGRIYLPLDDLKRFGVSEQDIFKKRVTPGYKALVKEYIRKARAYYASAERGVRLLSPKARFPIRASLDSYRRILDKIEQNGYDNLRSRAYATKLEKLSGVPAAWMAAQEPPQLGDRVPRSILSRFSDITAHALPRPPIFSDVPFHMAADNRSFSGAV
;
A
#
# COMPACT_ATOMS: atom_id res chain seq x y z
N MET A 1 -3.99 13.13 72.00
CA MET A 1 -4.88 12.24 72.78
C MET A 1 -5.82 11.60 71.78
N CYS A 2 -5.82 10.31 71.46
CA CYS A 2 -5.25 9.09 72.04
C CYS A 2 -4.87 8.16 70.85
N GLU A 3 -3.64 7.67 70.76
CA GLU A 3 -3.15 6.35 71.24
C GLU A 3 -3.61 5.13 70.41
N HIS A 4 -2.64 4.54 69.70
CA HIS A 4 -2.51 3.11 69.30
C HIS A 4 -2.40 2.20 70.56
N PRO A 5 -2.43 0.83 70.52
CA PRO A 5 -1.95 -0.13 69.48
C PRO A 5 -2.92 -1.34 69.29
N VAL A 6 -2.74 -2.40 68.48
CA VAL A 6 -1.72 -3.48 68.34
C VAL A 6 -2.11 -4.20 67.00
N GLY A 7 -1.28 -4.51 66.01
CA GLY A 7 -0.12 -5.41 66.01
C GLY A 7 -0.54 -6.83 65.58
N CYS A 8 -0.32 -7.21 64.31
CA CYS A 8 -0.05 -8.60 63.94
C CYS A 8 0.72 -8.64 62.62
N GLY A 9 1.95 -9.16 62.69
CA GLY A 9 2.92 -9.18 61.62
C GLY A 9 2.84 -10.44 60.77
N LEU A 10 3.14 -10.30 59.49
CA LEU A 10 3.64 -11.39 58.67
C LEU A 10 4.92 -10.93 57.97
N SER A 11 5.97 -11.68 58.29
CA SER A 11 7.35 -11.54 57.88
C SER A 11 7.52 -11.56 56.37
N LEU A 12 8.03 -10.46 55.81
CA LEU A 12 8.62 -10.41 54.47
C LEU A 12 9.93 -11.19 54.48
N THR A 13 9.88 -12.47 54.10
CA THR A 13 11.07 -13.21 53.66
C THR A 13 11.56 -12.59 52.35
N SER A 14 12.76 -12.01 52.42
CA SER A 14 13.57 -11.53 51.31
C SER A 14 13.68 -12.55 50.18
N ILE A 15 13.12 -12.23 49.02
CA ILE A 15 13.44 -12.90 47.75
C ILE A 15 14.66 -12.17 47.18
N PRO A 16 15.78 -12.85 46.87
CA PRO A 16 16.93 -12.20 46.28
C PRO A 16 16.60 -11.69 44.87
N GLU A 17 16.70 -10.38 44.69
CA GLU A 17 16.84 -9.75 43.38
C GLU A 17 18.20 -10.10 42.78
N ASP A 18 18.29 -11.20 42.03
CA ASP A 18 19.30 -11.27 40.97
C ASP A 18 18.88 -12.25 39.86
N LYS A 19 19.30 -11.93 38.63
CA LYS A 19 19.05 -12.61 37.34
C LYS A 19 17.80 -12.19 36.56
N ARG A 20 17.69 -10.90 36.26
CA ARG A 20 17.25 -10.47 34.92
C ARG A 20 18.47 -9.93 34.18
N PRO A 21 18.78 -10.37 32.93
CA PRO A 21 19.85 -9.76 32.18
C PRO A 21 19.50 -8.30 31.93
N ARG A 22 20.22 -7.39 32.60
CA ARG A 22 20.23 -5.97 32.23
C ARG A 22 20.87 -5.88 30.85
N THR A 23 20.06 -5.87 29.81
CA THR A 23 20.48 -5.38 28.51
C THR A 23 20.61 -3.87 28.61
N THR A 24 21.76 -3.40 29.08
CA THR A 24 22.18 -2.01 28.90
C THR A 24 22.23 -1.74 27.41
N ARG A 25 21.13 -1.23 26.83
CA ARG A 25 21.13 -0.63 25.50
C ARG A 25 21.96 0.65 25.57
N ILE A 26 23.27 0.51 25.47
CA ILE A 26 24.20 1.64 25.29
C ILE A 26 23.86 2.25 23.93
N ARG A 27 23.22 3.44 23.95
CA ARG A 27 23.01 4.24 22.74
C ARG A 27 24.38 4.61 22.17
N PRO A 28 24.68 4.31 20.90
CA PRO A 28 25.93 4.75 20.29
C PRO A 28 26.03 6.28 20.31
N THR A 29 27.21 6.80 20.62
CA THR A 29 27.49 8.22 20.91
C THR A 29 28.18 8.94 19.76
N SER A 30 28.64 8.23 18.73
CA SER A 30 29.28 8.81 17.54
C SER A 30 28.77 8.21 16.22
N ALA A 31 28.82 8.98 15.13
CA ALA A 31 28.41 8.51 13.79
C ALA A 31 29.17 7.26 13.33
N LYS A 32 30.42 7.08 13.78
CA LYS A 32 31.25 5.90 13.52
C LYS A 32 30.69 4.66 14.22
N GLU A 33 30.33 4.77 15.50
CA GLU A 33 29.72 3.66 16.25
C GLU A 33 28.35 3.25 15.70
N ILE A 34 27.59 4.20 15.12
CA ILE A 34 26.33 3.91 14.42
C ILE A 34 26.60 3.08 13.17
N ALA A 35 27.57 3.50 12.35
CA ALA A 35 27.94 2.80 11.13
C ALA A 35 28.46 1.39 11.42
N GLU A 36 29.28 1.23 12.45
CA GLU A 36 29.81 -0.07 12.88
C GLU A 36 28.70 -1.02 13.38
N LYS A 37 27.79 -0.54 14.25
CA LYS A 37 26.64 -1.34 14.70
C LYS A 37 25.65 -1.66 13.58
N PHE A 38 25.45 -0.72 12.66
CA PHE A 38 24.63 -0.95 11.47
C PHE A 38 25.26 -2.04 10.58
N GLN A 39 26.57 -1.95 10.35
CA GLN A 39 27.28 -2.95 9.55
C GLN A 39 27.24 -4.33 10.21
N GLU A 40 27.46 -4.43 11.52
CA GLU A 40 27.35 -5.68 12.28
C GLU A 40 25.95 -6.31 12.15
N GLN A 41 24.89 -5.49 12.21
CA GLN A 41 23.51 -5.97 12.18
C GLN A 41 23.00 -6.31 10.77
N PHE A 42 23.50 -5.66 9.72
CA PHE A 42 22.91 -5.75 8.37
C PHE A 42 23.89 -6.17 7.26
N SER A 43 25.19 -6.40 7.54
CA SER A 43 26.16 -6.90 6.55
C SER A 43 25.77 -8.20 5.81
N PRO A 44 24.94 -9.12 6.34
CA PRO A 44 24.48 -10.29 5.58
C PRO A 44 23.25 -10.04 4.70
N VAL A 45 22.56 -8.90 4.86
CA VAL A 45 21.24 -8.64 4.24
C VAL A 45 21.37 -7.81 2.96
N PHE A 46 22.45 -7.05 2.81
CA PHE A 46 22.64 -6.14 1.70
C PHE A 46 23.58 -6.70 0.62
N ASP A 47 22.99 -7.35 -0.39
CA ASP A 47 23.64 -7.58 -1.69
C ASP A 47 23.28 -6.40 -2.62
N PHE A 48 24.11 -5.35 -2.58
CA PHE A 48 23.87 -4.10 -3.31
C PHE A 48 24.03 -4.23 -4.84
N ASP A 49 24.69 -5.30 -5.32
CA ASP A 49 24.99 -5.51 -6.74
C ASP A 49 23.75 -5.97 -7.53
N ARG A 50 22.72 -6.50 -6.85
CA ARG A 50 21.42 -6.87 -7.47
C ARG A 50 20.54 -5.68 -7.87
N LEU A 51 20.88 -4.45 -7.48
CA LEU A 51 20.08 -3.26 -7.79
C LEU A 51 20.21 -2.78 -9.25
N ASP A 52 21.17 -3.31 -10.01
CA ASP A 52 21.46 -2.89 -11.39
C ASP A 52 21.26 -3.97 -12.46
N HIS A 53 20.84 -5.19 -12.10
CA HIS A 53 20.58 -6.20 -13.10
C HIS A 53 19.29 -5.87 -13.90
N PRO A 54 19.37 -5.67 -15.23
CA PRO A 54 18.18 -5.62 -16.05
C PRO A 54 17.54 -7.01 -16.01
N SER A 55 16.36 -7.13 -15.42
CA SER A 55 15.58 -8.36 -15.59
C SER A 55 15.08 -8.41 -17.04
N ALA A 56 14.96 -9.60 -17.62
CA ALA A 56 14.38 -9.77 -18.96
C ALA A 56 12.95 -9.18 -19.08
N LEU A 57 12.25 -8.99 -17.95
CA LEU A 57 10.96 -8.29 -17.85
C LEU A 57 11.06 -6.79 -18.17
N ALA A 58 12.20 -6.13 -17.94
CA ALA A 58 12.36 -4.70 -18.26
C ALA A 58 12.34 -4.42 -19.79
N ALA A 59 12.61 -5.43 -20.62
CA ALA A 59 12.54 -5.35 -22.09
C ALA A 59 11.12 -5.59 -22.63
N ALA A 60 10.24 -6.21 -21.84
CA ALA A 60 8.82 -6.30 -22.13
C ALA A 60 8.13 -5.06 -21.54
N ARG A 61 7.85 -4.05 -22.37
CA ARG A 61 6.97 -2.95 -21.96
C ARG A 61 5.66 -3.56 -21.48
N TRP A 62 5.39 -3.45 -20.18
CA TRP A 62 4.11 -3.83 -19.59
C TRP A 62 3.00 -2.98 -20.21
N GLU A 63 2.10 -3.64 -20.91
CA GLU A 63 0.72 -3.21 -21.01
C GLU A 63 -0.05 -4.13 -20.07
N THR A 64 -0.84 -3.58 -19.14
CA THR A 64 -1.89 -4.37 -18.49
C THR A 64 -2.69 -5.00 -19.63
N PRO A 65 -2.78 -6.35 -19.72
CA PRO A 65 -3.59 -6.97 -20.76
C PRO A 65 -4.99 -6.34 -20.70
N PRO A 66 -5.64 -6.05 -21.84
CA PRO A 66 -7.02 -5.58 -21.80
C PRO A 66 -7.83 -6.52 -20.90
N LEU A 67 -8.61 -5.93 -20.00
CA LEU A 67 -9.64 -6.65 -19.25
C LEU A 67 -10.75 -6.98 -20.26
N ASP A 68 -10.48 -7.89 -21.19
CA ASP A 68 -11.50 -8.45 -22.09
C ASP A 68 -12.31 -9.46 -21.28
N PHE A 69 -13.27 -8.96 -20.50
CA PHE A 69 -14.32 -9.77 -19.90
C PHE A 69 -15.58 -9.55 -20.72
N ASP A 70 -16.07 -10.58 -21.40
CA ASP A 70 -17.48 -10.60 -21.81
C ASP A 70 -18.32 -10.84 -20.53
N ASP A 71 -19.55 -10.30 -20.47
CA ASP A 71 -20.47 -10.53 -19.35
C ASP A 71 -20.73 -12.04 -19.13
N HIS A 72 -20.56 -12.83 -20.20
CA HIS A 72 -20.63 -14.29 -20.17
C HIS A 72 -19.45 -14.95 -19.40
N ASP A 73 -18.26 -14.34 -19.42
CA ASP A 73 -17.07 -14.87 -18.75
C ASP A 73 -17.19 -14.77 -17.22
N VAL A 74 -17.85 -13.73 -16.70
CA VAL A 74 -18.00 -13.53 -15.25
C VAL A 74 -18.97 -14.55 -14.63
N GLU A 75 -20.07 -14.86 -15.30
CA GLU A 75 -21.04 -15.88 -14.86
C GLU A 75 -20.47 -17.31 -15.01
N GLU A 76 -19.72 -17.59 -16.07
CA GLU A 76 -19.09 -18.89 -16.30
C GLU A 76 -17.89 -19.13 -15.34
N LEU A 77 -17.16 -18.07 -14.98
CA LEU A 77 -16.12 -18.12 -13.94
C LEU A 77 -16.70 -18.29 -12.53
N ARG A 78 -17.86 -17.66 -12.23
CA ARG A 78 -18.61 -17.91 -10.98
C ARG A 78 -19.16 -19.33 -10.90
N ALA A 79 -19.59 -19.91 -12.02
CA ALA A 79 -20.16 -21.26 -12.08
C ALA A 79 -19.10 -22.38 -12.04
N SER A 80 -17.88 -22.13 -12.50
CA SER A 80 -16.81 -23.12 -12.61
C SER A 80 -15.93 -23.25 -11.37
N TRP A 81 -15.99 -22.29 -10.45
CA TRP A 81 -15.22 -22.30 -9.20
C TRP A 81 -16.06 -22.68 -7.99
N VAL A 82 -15.62 -23.71 -7.26
CA VAL A 82 -16.23 -24.15 -6.00
C VAL A 82 -15.45 -23.52 -4.84
N PRO A 83 -16.03 -22.62 -4.03
CA PRO A 83 -15.36 -22.11 -2.85
C PRO A 83 -15.04 -23.26 -1.88
N PRO A 84 -13.95 -23.19 -1.09
CA PRO A 84 -13.78 -24.12 0.02
C PRO A 84 -14.99 -23.98 0.95
N SER A 85 -15.76 -25.08 1.07
CA SER A 85 -16.98 -25.11 1.87
C SER A 85 -16.71 -24.65 3.31
N PRO A 86 -17.60 -23.82 3.91
CA PRO A 86 -17.54 -23.44 5.33
C PRO A 86 -17.53 -24.62 6.30
N LEU A 87 -17.91 -25.82 5.84
CA LEU A 87 -17.88 -27.05 6.63
C LEU A 87 -16.44 -27.43 7.05
N SER A 88 -15.41 -27.04 6.31
CA SER A 88 -14.02 -27.28 6.69
C SER A 88 -13.54 -26.48 7.91
N ALA A 89 -14.20 -25.34 8.21
CA ALA A 89 -13.88 -24.48 9.36
C ALA A 89 -14.67 -24.84 10.64
N LEU A 90 -15.67 -25.72 10.51
CA LEU A 90 -16.46 -26.25 11.63
C LEU A 90 -15.85 -27.55 12.18
N GLU A 91 -15.19 -28.37 11.34
CA GLU A 91 -14.53 -29.61 11.80
C GLU A 91 -13.29 -29.35 12.69
N GLU A 92 -12.65 -28.17 12.58
CA GLU A 92 -11.54 -27.78 13.47
C GLU A 92 -11.99 -27.33 14.88
N ARG A 93 -13.29 -27.04 15.07
CA ARG A 93 -13.88 -26.78 16.39
C ARG A 93 -14.64 -28.03 16.81
N GLY A 94 -13.97 -28.97 17.46
CA GLY A 94 -14.49 -30.31 17.77
C GLY A 94 -15.81 -30.38 18.56
N GLU A 95 -16.93 -30.06 17.93
CA GLU A 95 -18.28 -30.33 18.39
C GLU A 95 -18.79 -31.57 17.64
N ALA A 96 -18.70 -32.71 18.33
CA ALA A 96 -19.16 -33.99 17.83
C ALA A 96 -20.69 -34.02 17.73
N VAL A 97 -21.22 -34.15 16.51
CA VAL A 97 -22.60 -34.59 16.29
C VAL A 97 -22.62 -36.12 16.34
N LEU A 98 -23.33 -36.66 17.32
CA LEU A 98 -23.51 -38.11 17.53
C LEU A 98 -24.35 -38.73 16.39
N PRO A 99 -23.95 -39.87 15.78
CA PRO A 99 -24.84 -40.63 14.93
C PRO A 99 -25.57 -41.71 15.73
N GLY A 100 -26.89 -41.67 15.69
CA GLY A 100 -27.78 -42.73 16.15
C GLY A 100 -27.97 -43.82 15.10
N THR A 101 -27.62 -45.04 15.51
CA THR A 101 -28.24 -46.36 15.27
C THR A 101 -28.61 -46.83 13.85
N GLU A 102 -27.84 -47.85 13.45
CA GLU A 102 -28.26 -49.21 13.02
C GLU A 102 -28.78 -49.47 11.60
N GLY A 103 -28.11 -50.44 10.97
CA GLY A 103 -28.47 -51.15 9.75
C GLY A 103 -27.38 -52.16 9.40
N GLU A 104 -27.50 -53.39 9.91
CA GLU A 104 -26.62 -54.53 9.66
C GLU A 104 -26.58 -54.94 8.17
N GLY A 105 -25.40 -55.35 7.68
CA GLY A 105 -25.24 -55.92 6.35
C GLY A 105 -23.78 -56.24 5.99
N VAL A 106 -23.44 -57.52 6.14
CA VAL A 106 -22.18 -58.24 5.82
C VAL A 106 -21.53 -57.85 4.47
N ASP A 107 -20.23 -57.49 4.45
CA ASP A 107 -19.22 -58.19 3.62
C ASP A 107 -17.76 -57.80 3.90
N GLY A 108 -16.90 -58.81 4.05
CA GLY A 108 -15.52 -58.73 4.55
C GLY A 108 -14.42 -58.49 3.50
N SER A 109 -14.60 -57.57 2.54
CA SER A 109 -13.53 -57.21 1.57
C SER A 109 -13.27 -55.70 1.39
N ALA A 110 -13.96 -54.84 2.15
CA ALA A 110 -13.93 -53.39 1.95
C ALA A 110 -12.81 -52.62 2.68
N THR A 111 -12.00 -53.25 3.52
CA THR A 111 -11.05 -52.54 4.40
C THR A 111 -9.75 -52.12 3.72
N ALA A 112 -9.21 -52.92 2.79
CA ALA A 112 -7.99 -52.55 2.04
C ALA A 112 -8.27 -51.47 0.98
N SER A 113 -9.39 -51.57 0.27
CA SER A 113 -9.79 -50.66 -0.81
C SER A 113 -10.18 -49.27 -0.30
N SER A 114 -10.82 -49.18 0.87
CA SER A 114 -11.15 -47.91 1.53
C SER A 114 -9.91 -47.20 2.11
N SER A 115 -8.96 -47.96 2.66
CA SER A 115 -7.67 -47.45 3.12
C SER A 115 -6.82 -46.89 1.97
N LEU A 116 -6.72 -47.61 0.85
CA LEU A 116 -6.00 -47.16 -0.35
C LEU A 116 -6.63 -45.91 -0.99
N ARG A 117 -7.97 -45.85 -1.08
CA ARG A 117 -8.68 -44.64 -1.58
C ARG A 117 -8.47 -43.44 -0.66
N SER A 118 -8.44 -43.65 0.65
CA SER A 118 -8.19 -42.60 1.63
C SER A 118 -6.74 -42.09 1.59
N GLN A 119 -5.78 -42.99 1.38
CA GLN A 119 -4.37 -42.65 1.17
C GLN A 119 -4.13 -41.90 -0.14
N ASN A 120 -4.76 -42.32 -1.24
CA ASN A 120 -4.68 -41.62 -2.53
C ASN A 120 -5.31 -40.23 -2.46
N ARG A 121 -6.49 -40.08 -1.84
CA ARG A 121 -7.12 -38.76 -1.66
C ARG A 121 -6.28 -37.82 -0.79
N LYS A 122 -5.67 -38.33 0.30
CA LYS A 122 -4.72 -37.56 1.11
C LYS A 122 -3.49 -37.14 0.29
N LYS A 123 -2.96 -38.04 -0.56
CA LYS A 123 -1.82 -37.74 -1.43
C LYS A 123 -2.17 -36.71 -2.50
N GLU A 124 -3.35 -36.79 -3.12
CA GLU A 124 -3.86 -35.81 -4.09
C GLU A 124 -4.09 -34.44 -3.45
N LEU A 125 -4.69 -34.40 -2.25
CA LEU A 125 -4.85 -33.16 -1.46
C LEU A 125 -3.49 -32.55 -1.11
N LEU A 126 -2.52 -33.35 -0.69
CA LEU A 126 -1.15 -32.88 -0.39
C LEU A 126 -0.44 -32.34 -1.64
N VAL A 127 -0.59 -33.01 -2.79
CA VAL A 127 -0.04 -32.54 -4.07
C VAL A 127 -0.72 -31.24 -4.51
N SER A 128 -2.04 -31.11 -4.33
CA SER A 128 -2.79 -29.89 -4.63
C SER A 128 -2.37 -28.73 -3.72
N GLU A 129 -2.18 -28.97 -2.43
CA GLU A 129 -1.69 -27.96 -1.47
C GLU A 129 -0.25 -27.53 -1.75
N GLU A 130 0.63 -28.46 -2.12
CA GLU A 130 2.00 -28.13 -2.49
C GLU A 130 2.05 -27.30 -3.78
N GLN A 131 1.23 -27.64 -4.78
CA GLN A 131 1.10 -26.86 -6.01
C GLN A 131 0.62 -25.43 -5.74
N LYS A 132 -0.41 -25.26 -4.88
CA LYS A 132 -0.89 -23.94 -4.46
C LYS A 132 0.19 -23.13 -3.76
N LYS A 133 1.00 -23.75 -2.89
CA LYS A 133 2.12 -23.08 -2.21
C LYS A 133 3.19 -22.63 -3.20
N VAL A 134 3.54 -23.49 -4.18
CA VAL A 134 4.50 -23.15 -5.24
C VAL A 134 3.99 -21.99 -6.09
N GLN A 135 2.71 -22.00 -6.49
CA GLN A 135 2.09 -20.92 -7.24
C GLN A 135 2.08 -19.61 -6.44
N LEU A 136 1.66 -19.64 -5.18
CA LEU A 136 1.67 -18.47 -4.30
C LEU A 136 3.08 -17.90 -4.09
N ALA A 137 4.08 -18.77 -3.93
CA ALA A 137 5.48 -18.33 -3.82
C ALA A 137 5.94 -17.62 -5.10
N LYS A 138 5.57 -18.17 -6.27
CA LYS A 138 5.85 -17.55 -7.57
C LYS A 138 5.12 -16.21 -7.73
N ALA A 139 3.86 -16.11 -7.30
CA ALA A 139 3.09 -14.87 -7.29
C ALA A 139 3.78 -13.75 -6.51
N TYR A 140 4.19 -14.00 -5.26
CA TYR A 140 4.94 -13.03 -4.47
C TYR A 140 6.30 -12.67 -5.07
N GLU A 141 6.98 -13.63 -5.69
CA GLU A 141 8.25 -13.40 -6.38
C GLU A 141 8.06 -12.48 -7.60
N THR A 142 7.00 -12.67 -8.37
CA THR A 142 6.62 -11.74 -9.45
C THR A 142 6.33 -10.36 -8.87
N CYS A 143 5.59 -10.26 -7.77
CA CYS A 143 5.33 -8.98 -7.11
C CYS A 143 6.62 -8.29 -6.67
N ARG A 144 7.60 -9.04 -6.13
CA ARG A 144 8.93 -8.53 -5.77
C ARG A 144 9.64 -7.94 -6.98
N GLN A 145 9.69 -8.70 -8.09
CA GLN A 145 10.38 -8.30 -9.31
C GLN A 145 9.77 -7.02 -9.90
N LEU A 146 8.44 -6.95 -9.98
CA LEU A 146 7.73 -5.74 -10.41
C LEU A 146 8.05 -4.56 -9.50
N THR A 147 8.02 -4.76 -8.17
CA THR A 147 8.37 -3.72 -7.21
C THR A 147 9.80 -3.19 -7.42
N GLN A 148 10.76 -4.08 -7.63
CA GLN A 148 12.16 -3.74 -7.89
C GLN A 148 12.34 -2.91 -9.17
N ILE A 149 11.60 -3.24 -10.24
CA ILE A 149 11.67 -2.55 -11.52
C ILE A 149 11.06 -1.14 -11.41
N TYR A 150 9.84 -1.04 -10.88
CA TYR A 150 9.04 0.19 -10.96
C TYR A 150 9.27 1.16 -9.81
N SER A 151 9.77 0.73 -8.64
CA SER A 151 10.05 1.63 -7.53
C SER A 151 11.29 1.24 -6.74
N LYS A 152 12.45 1.70 -7.23
CA LYS A 152 13.75 1.46 -6.61
C LYS A 152 13.81 1.88 -5.13
N THR A 153 13.18 3.01 -4.78
CA THR A 153 13.18 3.52 -3.39
C THR A 153 12.31 2.66 -2.49
N PHE A 154 11.10 2.30 -2.94
CA PHE A 154 10.20 1.45 -2.17
C PHE A 154 10.79 0.04 -2.01
N TYR A 155 11.33 -0.53 -3.08
CA TYR A 155 12.01 -1.82 -3.05
C TYR A 155 13.15 -1.84 -2.03
N LEU A 156 14.02 -0.82 -2.02
CA LEU A 156 15.08 -0.70 -1.02
C LEU A 156 14.53 -0.69 0.41
N GLY A 157 13.40 -0.01 0.64
CA GLY A 157 12.70 -0.05 1.93
C GLY A 157 12.22 -1.44 2.32
N THR A 158 11.74 -2.24 1.37
CA THR A 158 11.32 -3.63 1.63
C THR A 158 12.47 -4.58 1.97
N GLN A 159 13.70 -4.27 1.54
CA GLN A 159 14.89 -5.06 1.93
C GLN A 159 15.23 -4.91 3.42
N LEU A 160 14.67 -3.89 4.08
CA LEU A 160 14.83 -3.63 5.52
C LEU A 160 13.73 -4.27 6.38
N MET A 161 12.78 -4.97 5.75
CA MET A 161 11.64 -5.60 6.42
C MET A 161 11.87 -7.09 6.64
N ASP A 162 11.13 -7.69 7.57
CA ASP A 162 11.03 -9.14 7.62
C ASP A 162 10.32 -9.69 6.38
N LYS A 163 10.57 -10.96 6.06
CA LYS A 163 10.14 -11.61 4.82
C LYS A 163 8.63 -11.53 4.59
N GLU A 164 7.82 -11.69 5.64
CA GLU A 164 6.37 -11.74 5.51
C GLU A 164 5.79 -10.32 5.35
N THR A 165 6.32 -9.34 6.08
CA THR A 165 5.99 -7.93 5.85
C THR A 165 6.41 -7.49 4.43
N ALA A 166 7.61 -7.85 3.95
CA ALA A 166 8.08 -7.50 2.62
C ALA A 166 7.17 -8.05 1.50
N LYS A 167 6.77 -9.33 1.59
CA LYS A 167 5.85 -9.98 0.64
C LYS A 167 4.52 -9.24 0.53
N ALA A 168 3.89 -8.96 1.66
CA ALA A 168 2.63 -8.21 1.71
C ALA A 168 2.79 -6.81 1.11
N MET A 169 3.89 -6.12 1.41
CA MET A 169 4.19 -4.81 0.83
C MET A 169 4.35 -4.86 -0.70
N TRP A 170 4.95 -5.93 -1.26
CA TRP A 170 5.04 -6.11 -2.70
C TRP A 170 3.68 -6.34 -3.35
N ALA A 171 2.82 -7.18 -2.76
CA ALA A 171 1.48 -7.43 -3.28
C ALA A 171 0.62 -6.15 -3.29
N ILE A 172 0.63 -5.40 -2.19
CA ILE A 172 -0.07 -4.11 -2.09
C ILE A 172 0.48 -3.11 -3.10
N TYR A 173 1.81 -2.97 -3.19
CA TYR A 173 2.45 -2.06 -4.16
C TYR A 173 2.07 -2.41 -5.60
N VAL A 174 2.11 -3.68 -5.97
CA VAL A 174 1.77 -4.11 -7.34
C VAL A 174 0.31 -3.87 -7.67
N TRP A 175 -0.61 -4.10 -6.73
CA TRP A 175 -2.00 -3.72 -6.94
C TRP A 175 -2.15 -2.21 -7.16
N CYS A 176 -1.50 -1.39 -6.33
CA CYS A 176 -1.49 0.07 -6.48
C CYS A 176 -0.92 0.49 -7.85
N ARG A 177 0.20 -0.11 -8.28
CA ARG A 177 0.83 0.16 -9.57
C ARG A 177 -0.08 -0.23 -10.74
N ARG A 178 -0.71 -1.40 -10.70
CA ARG A 178 -1.66 -1.84 -11.74
C ARG A 178 -2.85 -0.87 -11.84
N THR A 179 -3.33 -0.39 -10.70
CA THR A 179 -4.42 0.60 -10.63
C THR A 179 -4.02 1.93 -11.27
N ASP A 180 -2.81 2.42 -10.99
CA ASP A 180 -2.21 3.64 -11.57
C ASP A 180 -2.00 3.53 -13.09
N ASP A 181 -1.45 2.40 -13.55
CA ASP A 181 -1.12 2.18 -14.95
C ASP A 181 -2.38 2.12 -15.86
N LEU A 182 -3.56 1.81 -15.31
CA LEU A 182 -4.81 1.83 -16.07
C LEU A 182 -5.15 3.23 -16.60
N VAL A 183 -4.70 4.30 -15.95
CA VAL A 183 -4.96 5.69 -16.37
C VAL A 183 -3.71 6.45 -16.83
N ASP A 184 -2.51 6.04 -16.41
CA ASP A 184 -1.24 6.73 -16.76
C ASP A 184 -0.34 5.99 -17.77
N SER A 185 -0.70 4.77 -18.20
CA SER A 185 0.11 4.05 -19.19
C SER A 185 0.12 4.75 -20.56
N PRO A 186 1.17 4.57 -21.40
CA PRO A 186 1.18 5.09 -22.77
C PRO A 186 -0.05 4.67 -23.59
N ARG A 187 -0.58 3.47 -23.34
CA ARG A 187 -1.82 2.97 -23.95
C ARG A 187 -3.04 3.72 -23.43
N ALA A 188 -3.11 4.01 -22.13
CA ALA A 188 -4.20 4.81 -21.57
C ALA A 188 -4.28 6.20 -22.22
N LEU A 189 -3.13 6.82 -22.53
CA LEU A 189 -3.06 8.13 -23.20
C LEU A 189 -3.70 8.17 -24.60
N ILE A 190 -3.78 7.03 -25.29
CA ILE A 190 -4.41 6.91 -26.62
C ILE A 190 -5.78 6.23 -26.59
N THR A 191 -6.20 5.75 -25.42
CA THR A 191 -7.47 5.04 -25.24
C THR A 191 -8.61 6.05 -25.04
N LYS A 192 -9.79 5.77 -25.61
CA LYS A 192 -10.96 6.61 -25.40
C LYS A 192 -11.33 6.64 -23.92
N ARG A 193 -11.66 7.83 -23.40
CA ARG A 193 -11.99 8.00 -21.98
C ARG A 193 -13.12 7.08 -21.51
N THR A 194 -14.13 6.81 -22.34
CA THR A 194 -15.21 5.85 -22.02
C THR A 194 -14.68 4.45 -21.71
N HIS A 195 -13.72 3.95 -22.50
CA HIS A 195 -13.14 2.63 -22.27
C HIS A 195 -12.25 2.59 -21.02
N LEU A 196 -11.69 3.73 -20.61
CA LEU A 196 -10.96 3.83 -19.33
C LEU A 196 -11.91 3.77 -18.14
N TYR A 197 -13.11 4.34 -18.25
CA TYR A 197 -14.16 4.17 -17.24
C TYR A 197 -14.62 2.72 -17.14
N ASP A 198 -14.86 2.06 -18.27
CA ASP A 198 -15.27 0.65 -18.29
C ASP A 198 -14.20 -0.24 -17.61
N GLN A 199 -12.93 -0.01 -17.91
CA GLN A 199 -11.81 -0.68 -17.23
C GLN A 199 -11.76 -0.38 -15.72
N MET A 200 -12.06 0.84 -15.29
CA MET A 200 -12.12 1.19 -13.86
C MET A 200 -13.27 0.46 -13.15
N MET A 201 -14.44 0.33 -13.80
CA MET A 201 -15.58 -0.40 -13.23
C MET A 201 -15.26 -1.90 -13.08
N LEU A 202 -14.67 -2.52 -14.11
CA LEU A 202 -14.20 -3.90 -14.04
C LEU A 202 -13.13 -4.09 -12.97
N TRP A 203 -12.25 -3.10 -12.80
CA TRP A 203 -11.21 -3.14 -11.76
C TRP A 203 -11.80 -3.04 -10.34
N GLU A 204 -12.88 -2.27 -10.15
CA GLU A 204 -13.62 -2.22 -8.88
C GLU A 204 -14.28 -3.56 -8.55
N GLU A 205 -14.93 -4.22 -9.52
CA GLU A 205 -15.51 -5.55 -9.32
C GLU A 205 -14.43 -6.58 -8.99
N ARG A 206 -13.30 -6.54 -9.72
CA ARG A 206 -12.15 -7.38 -9.44
C ARG A 206 -11.58 -7.19 -8.03
N LEU A 207 -11.61 -5.96 -7.50
CA LEU A 207 -11.25 -5.68 -6.11
C LEU A 207 -12.22 -6.35 -5.12
N ARG A 208 -13.52 -6.34 -5.40
CA ARG A 208 -14.53 -7.02 -4.56
C ARG A 208 -14.34 -8.53 -4.56
N LEU A 209 -14.08 -9.14 -5.72
CA LEU A 209 -13.73 -10.57 -5.80
C LEU A 209 -12.57 -10.95 -4.88
N ILE A 210 -11.52 -10.11 -4.81
CA ILE A 210 -10.35 -10.34 -3.95
C ILE A 210 -10.72 -10.27 -2.45
N PHE A 211 -11.48 -9.26 -2.05
CA PHE A 211 -11.74 -8.97 -0.63
C PHE A 211 -12.93 -9.73 -0.05
N GLU A 212 -13.99 -9.94 -0.82
CA GLU A 212 -15.25 -10.52 -0.37
C GLU A 212 -15.29 -12.04 -0.62
N GLU A 213 -14.84 -12.47 -1.80
CA GLU A 213 -14.88 -13.88 -2.19
C GLU A 213 -13.53 -14.59 -1.98
N GLY A 214 -12.45 -13.83 -1.78
CA GLY A 214 -11.09 -14.38 -1.73
C GLY A 214 -10.69 -15.03 -3.06
N TYR A 215 -11.24 -14.51 -4.17
CA TYR A 215 -11.04 -14.99 -5.52
C TYR A 215 -9.93 -14.20 -6.22
N ALA A 216 -9.07 -14.91 -6.95
CA ALA A 216 -7.94 -14.34 -7.67
C ALA A 216 -8.09 -14.63 -9.16
N VAL A 217 -8.18 -13.57 -9.97
CA VAL A 217 -8.28 -13.70 -11.43
C VAL A 217 -6.92 -14.06 -12.05
N ASP A 218 -5.81 -13.62 -11.45
CA ASP A 218 -4.45 -13.99 -11.85
C ASP A 218 -3.51 -14.20 -10.65
N ASP A 219 -2.24 -14.55 -10.95
CA ASP A 219 -1.21 -14.78 -9.93
C ASP A 219 -0.94 -13.53 -9.05
N LEU A 220 -1.10 -12.31 -9.57
CA LEU A 220 -0.85 -11.10 -8.78
C LEU A 220 -1.98 -10.85 -7.79
N ASP A 221 -3.22 -11.13 -8.20
CA ASP A 221 -4.37 -11.14 -7.29
C ASP A 221 -4.24 -12.23 -6.25
N LEU A 222 -3.69 -13.40 -6.60
CA LEU A 222 -3.45 -14.49 -5.66
C LEU A 222 -2.54 -14.05 -4.50
N ALA A 223 -1.49 -13.27 -4.79
CA ALA A 223 -0.65 -12.67 -3.76
C ALA A 223 -1.43 -11.69 -2.87
N LEU A 224 -2.33 -10.88 -3.44
CA LEU A 224 -3.15 -9.95 -2.66
C LEU A 224 -4.21 -10.67 -1.83
N VAL A 225 -4.89 -11.69 -2.37
CA VAL A 225 -5.85 -12.54 -1.64
C VAL A 225 -5.19 -13.18 -0.42
N ASP A 226 -4.01 -13.79 -0.58
CA ASP A 226 -3.25 -14.35 0.55
C ASP A 226 -2.83 -13.24 1.55
N THR A 227 -2.46 -12.06 1.05
CA THR A 227 -2.14 -10.91 1.92
C THR A 227 -3.35 -10.47 2.75
N VAL A 228 -4.53 -10.30 2.15
CA VAL A 228 -5.77 -9.94 2.87
C VAL A 228 -6.11 -10.97 3.94
N LYS A 229 -6.01 -12.27 3.60
CA LYS A 229 -6.27 -13.37 4.55
C LYS A 229 -5.29 -13.37 5.73
N ARG A 230 -4.01 -13.06 5.50
CA ARG A 230 -2.97 -13.03 6.55
C ARG A 230 -3.04 -11.79 7.45
N PHE A 231 -3.57 -10.69 6.94
CA PHE A 231 -3.63 -9.42 7.63
C PHE A 231 -5.07 -8.91 7.69
N PRO A 232 -5.93 -9.43 8.59
CA PRO A 232 -7.36 -9.11 8.63
C PRO A 232 -7.68 -7.64 8.95
N GLY A 233 -6.68 -6.86 9.36
CA GLY A 233 -6.82 -5.41 9.48
C GLY A 233 -6.82 -4.66 8.15
N LEU A 234 -6.46 -5.31 7.03
CA LEU A 234 -6.60 -4.72 5.69
C LEU A 234 -8.08 -4.56 5.35
N GLN A 235 -8.49 -3.31 5.14
CA GLN A 235 -9.86 -2.97 4.73
C GLN A 235 -9.90 -2.70 3.23
N ILE A 236 -11.01 -3.03 2.58
CA ILE A 236 -11.22 -2.76 1.14
C ILE A 236 -11.30 -1.25 0.86
N HIS A 237 -11.85 -0.47 1.80
CA HIS A 237 -12.17 0.94 1.56
C HIS A 237 -10.99 1.83 1.10
N PRO A 238 -9.77 1.77 1.67
CA PRO A 238 -8.62 2.47 1.12
C PRO A 238 -8.26 2.09 -0.33
N PHE A 239 -8.56 0.86 -0.76
CA PHE A 239 -8.36 0.42 -2.15
C PHE A 239 -9.40 1.07 -3.07
N GLU A 240 -10.67 1.09 -2.67
CA GLU A 240 -11.74 1.80 -3.39
C GLU A 240 -11.43 3.29 -3.54
N GLU A 241 -10.99 3.97 -2.47
CA GLU A 241 -10.62 5.40 -2.54
C GLU A 241 -9.49 5.67 -3.53
N MET A 242 -8.56 4.73 -3.71
CA MET A 242 -7.51 4.87 -4.73
C MET A 242 -8.08 4.76 -6.14
N ILE A 243 -9.05 3.86 -6.39
CA ILE A 243 -9.77 3.79 -7.67
C ILE A 243 -10.49 5.13 -7.94
N GLN A 244 -11.14 5.70 -6.92
CA GLN A 244 -11.74 7.03 -7.02
C GLN A 244 -10.71 8.13 -7.32
N GLY A 245 -9.48 7.99 -6.83
CA GLY A 245 -8.36 8.85 -7.19
C GLY A 245 -7.98 8.74 -8.67
N MET A 246 -7.93 7.53 -9.22
CA MET A 246 -7.64 7.31 -10.66
C MET A 246 -8.75 7.87 -11.56
N LEU A 247 -10.01 7.78 -11.13
CA LEU A 247 -11.14 8.41 -11.81
C LEU A 247 -11.02 9.95 -11.84
N MET A 248 -10.41 10.56 -10.82
CA MET A 248 -10.10 12.00 -10.85
C MET A 248 -9.09 12.32 -11.96
N ASP A 249 -8.05 11.49 -12.14
CA ASP A 249 -7.01 11.67 -13.17
C ASP A 249 -7.54 11.58 -14.61
N LEU A 250 -8.72 10.99 -14.82
CA LEU A 250 -9.40 10.99 -16.11
C LEU A 250 -10.02 12.35 -16.45
N ASN A 251 -10.50 13.11 -15.46
CA ASN A 251 -11.31 14.31 -15.67
C ASN A 251 -10.66 15.62 -15.24
N THR A 252 -9.71 15.54 -14.31
CA THR A 252 -9.20 16.69 -13.56
C THR A 252 -7.76 16.97 -13.94
N PHE A 253 -7.53 18.06 -14.65
CA PHE A 253 -6.18 18.48 -15.06
C PHE A 253 -5.67 19.69 -14.27
N ARG A 254 -6.56 20.33 -13.51
CA ARG A 254 -6.32 21.52 -12.69
C ARG A 254 -7.06 21.37 -11.37
N TYR A 255 -6.45 21.88 -10.31
CA TYR A 255 -7.06 22.02 -9.00
C TYR A 255 -7.18 23.50 -8.68
N GLN A 256 -8.35 23.95 -8.22
CA GLN A 256 -8.55 25.37 -7.91
C GLN A 256 -7.81 25.74 -6.61
N THR A 257 -7.97 24.89 -5.59
CA THR A 257 -7.48 25.12 -4.22
C THR A 257 -6.58 24.00 -3.73
N PHE A 258 -5.89 24.24 -2.61
CA PHE A 258 -5.09 23.20 -1.96
C PHE A 258 -5.97 22.09 -1.37
N GLU A 259 -7.20 22.41 -0.97
CA GLU A 259 -8.16 21.47 -0.42
C GLU A 259 -8.57 20.43 -1.47
N GLU A 260 -8.81 20.83 -2.71
CA GLU A 260 -9.09 19.90 -3.81
C GLU A 260 -7.86 19.03 -4.13
N LEU A 261 -6.67 19.64 -4.19
CA LEU A 261 -5.42 18.90 -4.38
C LEU A 261 -5.16 17.92 -3.23
N TYR A 262 -5.51 18.27 -2.00
CA TYR A 262 -5.38 17.42 -0.84
C TYR A 262 -6.23 16.15 -1.00
N VAL A 263 -7.48 16.27 -1.47
CA VAL A 263 -8.35 15.10 -1.71
C VAL A 263 -7.70 14.15 -2.71
N TYR A 264 -7.14 14.70 -3.80
CA TYR A 264 -6.37 13.91 -4.76
C TYR A 264 -5.19 13.20 -4.08
N CYS A 265 -4.34 13.94 -3.35
CA CYS A 265 -3.17 13.38 -2.67
C CYS A 265 -3.55 12.30 -1.64
N TYR A 266 -4.65 12.51 -0.92
CA TYR A 266 -5.21 11.53 0.00
C TYR A 266 -5.56 10.25 -0.73
N ARG A 267 -6.35 10.33 -1.80
CA ARG A 267 -6.81 9.15 -2.55
C ARG A 267 -5.68 8.35 -3.17
N VAL A 268 -4.77 9.01 -3.89
CA VAL A 268 -3.73 8.32 -4.67
C VAL A 268 -2.52 7.88 -3.85
N ALA A 269 -2.29 8.49 -2.68
CA ALA A 269 -1.11 8.18 -1.86
C ALA A 269 -1.38 8.09 -0.36
N GLY A 270 -2.22 8.96 0.21
CA GLY A 270 -2.60 8.89 1.62
C GLY A 270 -3.23 7.54 2.00
N THR A 271 -4.12 7.04 1.15
CA THR A 271 -4.75 5.72 1.32
C THR A 271 -3.74 4.59 1.34
N VAL A 272 -2.58 4.73 0.66
CA VAL A 272 -1.51 3.71 0.70
C VAL A 272 -0.99 3.55 2.13
N GLY A 273 -0.88 4.64 2.89
CA GLY A 273 -0.56 4.60 4.32
C GLY A 273 -1.54 3.74 5.12
N LEU A 274 -2.83 3.84 4.82
CA LEU A 274 -3.89 3.03 5.44
C LEU A 274 -3.83 1.56 5.00
N LYS A 275 -3.51 1.28 3.74
CA LYS A 275 -3.36 -0.08 3.21
C LYS A 275 -2.22 -0.85 3.90
N VAL A 276 -1.09 -0.17 4.15
CA VAL A 276 0.12 -0.83 4.67
C VAL A 276 0.17 -0.87 6.19
N LEU A 277 -0.53 0.02 6.90
CA LEU A 277 -0.48 0.10 8.36
C LEU A 277 -0.81 -1.24 9.06
N PRO A 278 -1.83 -2.02 8.67
CA PRO A 278 -2.09 -3.31 9.32
C PRO A 278 -0.99 -4.35 9.09
N VAL A 279 -0.25 -4.25 7.97
CA VAL A 279 0.92 -5.11 7.68
C VAL A 279 2.11 -4.71 8.54
N LEU A 280 2.29 -3.40 8.76
CA LEU A 280 3.37 -2.85 9.57
C LEU A 280 3.13 -3.05 11.07
N GLY A 281 1.88 -3.03 11.51
CA GLY A 281 1.46 -3.13 12.91
C GLY A 281 1.81 -1.88 13.73
N THR A 282 1.24 -1.80 14.94
CA THR A 282 1.44 -0.68 15.88
C THR A 282 2.33 -1.07 17.07
N ALA A 283 2.84 -0.05 17.76
CA ALA A 283 3.52 -0.23 19.03
C ALA A 283 2.52 -0.69 20.12
N GLY A 284 3.03 -1.35 21.17
CA GLY A 284 2.19 -1.77 22.29
C GLY A 284 1.42 -0.61 22.91
N GLY A 285 0.10 -0.76 23.07
CA GLY A 285 -0.79 0.26 23.63
C GLY A 285 -1.07 1.46 22.70
N VAL A 286 -0.77 1.33 21.41
CA VAL A 286 -1.15 2.27 20.35
C VAL A 286 -2.19 1.63 19.45
N SER A 287 -3.32 2.31 19.25
CA SER A 287 -4.38 1.84 18.37
C SER A 287 -4.06 2.09 16.89
N VAL A 288 -4.73 1.37 15.98
CA VAL A 288 -4.57 1.59 14.53
C VAL A 288 -4.98 3.02 14.16
N GLU A 289 -6.04 3.53 14.78
CA GLU A 289 -6.55 4.87 14.55
C GLU A 289 -5.53 5.94 14.95
N GLU A 290 -4.82 5.77 16.08
CA GLU A 290 -3.76 6.69 16.49
C GLU A 290 -2.59 6.74 15.49
N ALA A 291 -2.27 5.61 14.85
CA ALA A 291 -1.19 5.51 13.86
C ALA A 291 -1.63 5.84 12.42
N ALA A 292 -2.92 5.81 12.12
CA ALA A 292 -3.48 6.01 10.79
C ALA A 292 -3.21 7.42 10.24
N GLY A 293 -3.43 8.45 11.06
CA GLY A 293 -3.23 9.85 10.66
C GLY A 293 -1.82 10.13 10.14
N PRO A 294 -0.76 9.83 10.91
CA PRO A 294 0.61 9.98 10.43
C PRO A 294 0.97 9.11 9.21
N GLY A 295 0.33 7.95 9.05
CA GLY A 295 0.47 7.12 7.85
C GLY A 295 -0.09 7.81 6.60
N VAL A 296 -1.26 8.44 6.71
CA VAL A 296 -1.84 9.27 5.64
C VAL A 296 -0.97 10.49 5.35
N ASP A 297 -0.49 11.17 6.38
CA ASP A 297 0.42 12.32 6.24
C ASP A 297 1.69 11.94 5.46
N LEU A 298 2.25 10.75 5.70
CA LEU A 298 3.39 10.26 4.92
C LEU A 298 3.05 10.10 3.44
N GLY A 299 1.89 9.53 3.13
CA GLY A 299 1.39 9.40 1.76
C GLY A 299 1.22 10.76 1.07
N ILE A 300 0.62 11.73 1.76
CA ILE A 300 0.46 13.10 1.26
C ILE A 300 1.84 13.76 1.04
N ALA A 301 2.77 13.59 1.98
CA ALA A 301 4.13 14.12 1.85
C ALA A 301 4.83 13.55 0.60
N PHE A 302 4.71 12.24 0.35
CA PHE A 302 5.23 11.59 -0.85
C PHE A 302 4.57 12.12 -2.11
N GLN A 303 3.25 12.31 -2.13
CA GLN A 303 2.56 12.81 -3.32
C GLN A 303 2.87 14.26 -3.63
N LEU A 304 2.92 15.14 -2.62
CA LEU A 304 3.38 16.51 -2.82
C LEU A 304 4.83 16.55 -3.32
N THR A 305 5.66 15.61 -2.85
CA THR A 305 7.04 15.47 -3.36
C THR A 305 7.06 15.01 -4.83
N ASN A 306 6.17 14.10 -5.25
CA ASN A 306 6.02 13.69 -6.65
C ASN A 306 5.60 14.87 -7.52
N ILE A 307 4.53 15.56 -7.14
CA ILE A 307 4.03 16.75 -7.85
C ILE A 307 5.15 17.79 -8.01
N LEU A 308 5.89 18.08 -6.93
CA LEU A 308 7.00 19.02 -6.99
C LEU A 308 8.16 18.51 -7.84
N ARG A 309 8.45 17.21 -7.84
CA ARG A 309 9.54 16.66 -8.65
C ARG A 309 9.21 16.69 -10.15
N ASP A 310 7.93 16.52 -10.48
CA ASP A 310 7.48 16.16 -11.83
C ASP A 310 6.73 17.31 -12.56
N VAL A 311 6.67 18.54 -11.99
CA VAL A 311 5.94 19.69 -12.58
C VAL A 311 6.20 19.89 -14.08
N GLY A 312 7.46 19.78 -14.51
CA GLY A 312 7.82 19.91 -15.92
C GLY A 312 7.27 18.79 -16.83
N GLU A 313 7.32 17.54 -16.35
CA GLU A 313 6.81 16.38 -17.08
C GLU A 313 5.27 16.39 -17.10
N ASP A 314 4.63 16.79 -16.00
CA ASP A 314 3.19 17.00 -15.92
C ASP A 314 2.72 18.08 -16.91
N ALA A 315 3.46 19.19 -17.00
CA ALA A 315 3.17 20.27 -17.94
C ALA A 315 3.25 19.81 -19.40
N ASP A 316 4.22 18.94 -19.73
CA ASP A 316 4.33 18.35 -21.07
C ASP A 316 3.13 17.45 -21.42
N ARG A 317 2.45 16.88 -20.40
CA ARG A 317 1.19 16.13 -20.53
C ARG A 317 -0.06 17.02 -20.42
N GLY A 318 0.10 18.35 -20.37
CA GLY A 318 -1.00 19.29 -20.24
C GLY A 318 -1.62 19.34 -18.84
N ARG A 319 -0.96 18.79 -17.81
CA ARG A 319 -1.40 18.74 -16.41
C ARG A 319 -0.74 19.83 -15.58
N ILE A 320 -1.47 20.38 -14.59
CA ILE A 320 -0.93 21.26 -13.57
C ILE A 320 -1.59 20.90 -12.23
N TYR A 321 -0.84 20.23 -11.37
CA TYR A 321 -1.31 19.86 -10.03
C TYR A 321 -1.23 21.00 -9.02
N LEU A 322 -0.28 21.94 -9.18
CA LEU A 322 -0.18 23.11 -8.31
C LEU A 322 -1.47 23.95 -8.41
N PRO A 323 -2.13 24.31 -7.30
CA PRO A 323 -3.44 24.96 -7.34
C PRO A 323 -3.44 26.32 -8.04
N LEU A 324 -4.51 26.60 -8.77
CA LEU A 324 -4.66 27.82 -9.56
C LEU A 324 -4.69 29.09 -8.69
N ASP A 325 -5.33 29.05 -7.53
CA ASP A 325 -5.34 30.18 -6.59
C ASP A 325 -3.93 30.50 -6.07
N ASP A 326 -3.12 29.45 -5.85
CA ASP A 326 -1.73 29.63 -5.44
C ASP A 326 -0.87 30.17 -6.58
N LEU A 327 -1.03 29.66 -7.81
CA LEU A 327 -0.38 30.24 -8.99
C LEU A 327 -0.69 31.74 -9.10
N LYS A 328 -1.97 32.12 -9.01
CA LYS A 328 -2.41 33.52 -9.04
C LYS A 328 -1.80 34.34 -7.89
N ARG A 329 -1.84 33.81 -6.66
CA ARG A 329 -1.28 34.48 -5.47
C ARG A 329 0.20 34.79 -5.60
N PHE A 330 0.96 33.90 -6.24
CA PHE A 330 2.39 34.08 -6.48
C PHE A 330 2.72 34.76 -7.82
N GLY A 331 1.71 35.23 -8.57
CA GLY A 331 1.91 35.91 -9.86
C GLY A 331 2.48 35.01 -10.96
N VAL A 332 2.14 33.72 -10.93
CA VAL A 332 2.54 32.72 -11.92
C VAL A 332 1.35 32.42 -12.82
N SER A 333 1.52 32.53 -14.13
CA SER A 333 0.50 32.08 -15.08
C SER A 333 0.68 30.61 -15.45
N GLU A 334 -0.39 29.94 -15.87
CA GLU A 334 -0.26 28.59 -16.47
C GLU A 334 0.71 28.59 -17.66
N GLN A 335 0.74 29.68 -18.43
CA GLN A 335 1.64 29.81 -19.56
C GLN A 335 3.12 29.84 -19.13
N ASP A 336 3.43 30.32 -17.93
CA ASP A 336 4.79 30.26 -17.39
C ASP A 336 5.17 28.81 -17.05
N ILE A 337 4.22 28.00 -16.56
CA ILE A 337 4.42 26.57 -16.33
C ILE A 337 4.66 25.84 -17.66
N PHE A 338 3.78 26.01 -18.65
CA PHE A 338 3.91 25.35 -19.95
C PHE A 338 5.15 25.79 -20.74
N LYS A 339 5.57 27.05 -20.59
CA LYS A 339 6.81 27.56 -21.21
C LYS A 339 8.05 27.29 -20.34
N LYS A 340 7.93 26.52 -19.27
CA LYS A 340 9.01 26.14 -18.34
C LYS A 340 9.81 27.36 -17.87
N ARG A 341 9.11 28.43 -17.48
CA ARG A 341 9.68 29.71 -17.01
C ARG A 341 9.79 29.72 -15.49
N VAL A 342 11.04 29.69 -15.00
CA VAL A 342 11.34 29.74 -13.56
C VAL A 342 11.38 31.19 -13.07
N THR A 343 10.20 31.82 -12.93
CA THR A 343 10.07 33.20 -12.43
C THR A 343 10.34 33.29 -10.93
N PRO A 344 10.62 34.50 -10.37
CA PRO A 344 10.72 34.67 -8.92
C PRO A 344 9.46 34.22 -8.17
N GLY A 345 8.28 34.49 -8.73
CA GLY A 345 7.00 34.03 -8.19
C GLY A 345 6.89 32.50 -8.17
N TYR A 346 7.33 31.83 -9.23
CA TYR A 346 7.39 30.37 -9.28
C TYR A 346 8.30 29.78 -8.21
N LYS A 347 9.51 30.33 -8.02
CA LYS A 347 10.42 29.88 -6.96
C LYS A 347 9.78 30.04 -5.57
N ALA A 348 9.06 31.14 -5.34
CA ALA A 348 8.37 31.37 -4.08
C ALA A 348 7.22 30.37 -3.86
N LEU A 349 6.46 30.04 -4.90
CA LEU A 349 5.43 29.00 -4.87
C LEU A 349 6.02 27.62 -4.55
N VAL A 350 7.10 27.21 -5.22
CA VAL A 350 7.76 25.92 -4.96
C VAL A 350 8.25 25.84 -3.51
N LYS A 351 8.84 26.92 -2.97
CA LYS A 351 9.25 27.00 -1.55
C LYS A 351 8.07 26.79 -0.59
N GLU A 352 6.92 27.40 -0.87
CA GLU A 352 5.70 27.25 -0.06
C GLU A 352 5.22 25.79 -0.05
N TYR A 353 5.26 25.11 -1.19
CA TYR A 353 4.87 23.71 -1.29
C TYR A 353 5.88 22.74 -0.68
N ILE A 354 7.18 23.03 -0.77
CA ILE A 354 8.23 22.31 -0.02
C ILE A 354 7.97 22.42 1.48
N ARG A 355 7.62 23.61 1.97
CA ARG A 355 7.28 23.84 3.39
C ARG A 355 6.04 23.03 3.81
N LYS A 356 5.00 23.00 2.98
CA LYS A 356 3.80 22.17 3.20
C LYS A 356 4.17 20.67 3.27
N ALA A 357 4.91 20.16 2.29
CA ALA A 357 5.36 18.76 2.28
C ALA A 357 6.20 18.41 3.52
N ARG A 358 7.13 19.29 3.92
CA ARG A 358 7.94 19.12 5.14
C ARG A 358 7.10 19.09 6.42
N ALA A 359 5.98 19.82 6.49
CA ALA A 359 5.07 19.75 7.62
C ALA A 359 4.41 18.36 7.75
N TYR A 360 3.99 17.77 6.63
CA TYR A 360 3.49 16.39 6.59
C TYR A 360 4.58 15.36 6.94
N TYR A 361 5.81 15.52 6.42
CA TYR A 361 6.95 14.70 6.82
C TYR A 361 7.20 14.76 8.33
N ALA A 362 7.17 15.95 8.93
CA ALA A 362 7.35 16.10 10.37
C ALA A 362 6.26 15.39 11.19
N SER A 363 5.02 15.34 10.68
CA SER A 363 3.94 14.56 11.28
C SER A 363 4.19 13.05 11.16
N ALA A 364 4.51 12.58 9.96
CA ALA A 364 4.86 11.20 9.69
C ALA A 364 6.06 10.70 10.51
N GLU A 365 7.09 11.54 10.70
CA GLU A 365 8.26 11.22 11.53
C GLU A 365 7.91 10.92 12.98
N ARG A 366 6.94 11.63 13.56
CA ARG A 366 6.40 11.28 14.89
C ARG A 366 5.64 9.96 14.85
N GLY A 367 4.85 9.76 13.79
CA GLY A 367 4.12 8.53 13.52
C GLY A 367 4.98 7.27 13.42
N VAL A 368 6.23 7.38 12.96
CA VAL A 368 7.17 6.24 12.92
C VAL A 368 7.28 5.56 14.29
N ARG A 369 7.27 6.32 15.39
CA ARG A 369 7.37 5.75 16.74
C ARG A 369 6.10 5.00 17.16
N LEU A 370 4.96 5.30 16.55
CA LEU A 370 3.67 4.63 16.77
C LEU A 370 3.59 3.25 16.10
N LEU A 371 4.48 2.97 15.15
CA LEU A 371 4.56 1.67 14.47
C LEU A 371 5.18 0.60 15.37
N SER A 372 4.92 -0.67 15.01
CA SER A 372 5.59 -1.81 15.61
C SER A 372 7.11 -1.65 15.51
N PRO A 373 7.90 -2.12 16.50
CA PRO A 373 9.35 -1.92 16.51
C PRO A 373 10.06 -2.37 15.22
N LYS A 374 9.59 -3.45 14.60
CA LYS A 374 10.15 -4.01 13.36
C LYS A 374 9.89 -3.12 12.13
N ALA A 375 8.82 -2.33 12.13
CA ALA A 375 8.45 -1.47 11.02
C ALA A 375 9.10 -0.07 11.07
N ARG A 376 9.62 0.36 12.23
CA ARG A 376 10.14 1.73 12.40
C ARG A 376 11.29 2.05 11.47
N PHE A 377 12.28 1.15 11.42
CA PHE A 377 13.47 1.34 10.60
C PHE A 377 13.18 1.40 9.09
N PRO A 378 12.51 0.41 8.47
CA PRO A 378 12.21 0.46 7.04
C PRO A 378 11.40 1.69 6.64
N ILE A 379 10.42 2.08 7.46
CA ILE A 379 9.58 3.26 7.17
C ILE A 379 10.37 4.56 7.35
N ARG A 380 11.20 4.66 8.40
CA ARG A 380 12.08 5.82 8.61
C ARG A 380 13.06 6.00 7.46
N ALA A 381 13.71 4.93 7.02
CA ALA A 381 14.65 4.95 5.91
C ALA A 381 13.97 5.38 4.60
N SER A 382 12.77 4.86 4.33
CA SER A 382 11.99 5.25 3.15
C SER A 382 11.58 6.72 3.19
N LEU A 383 11.10 7.19 4.35
CA LEU A 383 10.74 8.59 4.59
C LEU A 383 11.93 9.52 4.33
N ASP A 384 13.07 9.25 4.98
CA ASP A 384 14.27 10.07 4.86
C ASP A 384 14.80 10.08 3.42
N SER A 385 14.76 8.93 2.73
CA SER A 385 15.17 8.84 1.34
C SER A 385 14.28 9.66 0.40
N TYR A 386 12.96 9.70 0.62
CA TYR A 386 12.04 10.44 -0.24
C TYR A 386 12.10 11.95 0.01
N ARG A 387 12.19 12.34 1.29
CA ARG A 387 12.31 13.74 1.73
C ARG A 387 13.50 14.46 1.08
N ARG A 388 14.61 13.76 0.83
CA ARG A 388 15.81 14.29 0.14
C ARG A 388 15.54 14.82 -1.28
N ILE A 389 14.47 14.39 -1.93
CA ILE A 389 14.09 14.94 -3.25
C ILE A 389 13.78 16.44 -3.11
N LEU A 390 13.18 16.87 -2.00
CA LEU A 390 12.92 18.29 -1.75
C LEU A 390 14.23 19.08 -1.63
N ASP A 391 15.23 18.54 -0.94
CA ASP A 391 16.55 19.16 -0.82
C ASP A 391 17.23 19.28 -2.20
N LYS A 392 17.00 18.31 -3.09
CA LYS A 392 17.48 18.37 -4.48
C LYS A 392 16.80 19.46 -5.31
N ILE A 393 15.51 19.67 -5.12
CA ILE A 393 14.79 20.77 -5.77
C ILE A 393 15.37 22.12 -5.29
N GLU A 394 15.66 22.26 -4.00
CA GLU A 394 16.30 23.47 -3.46
C GLU A 394 17.72 23.68 -4.01
N GLN A 395 18.54 22.62 -4.04
CA GLN A 395 19.90 22.65 -4.59
C GLN A 395 19.91 23.03 -6.09
N ASN A 396 18.87 22.63 -6.84
CA ASN A 396 18.70 23.02 -8.24
C ASN A 396 18.11 24.42 -8.42
N GLY A 397 18.12 25.26 -7.37
CA GLY A 397 17.58 26.61 -7.44
C GLY A 397 16.08 26.67 -7.77
N TYR A 398 15.34 25.61 -7.42
CA TYR A 398 13.91 25.41 -7.67
C TYR A 398 13.53 25.25 -9.16
N ASP A 399 14.45 24.81 -10.02
CA ASP A 399 14.15 24.49 -11.43
C ASP A 399 13.72 23.03 -11.62
N ASN A 400 12.49 22.73 -11.21
CA ASN A 400 11.77 21.47 -11.44
C ASN A 400 10.87 21.51 -12.69
N LEU A 401 10.91 22.60 -13.46
CA LEU A 401 10.21 22.71 -14.76
C LEU A 401 11.04 22.10 -15.89
N ARG A 402 12.37 22.22 -15.82
CA ARG A 402 13.28 21.77 -16.88
C ARG A 402 14.10 20.56 -16.50
N SER A 403 14.27 20.31 -15.21
CA SER A 403 15.12 19.24 -14.71
C SER A 403 14.45 18.52 -13.57
N ARG A 404 14.25 17.22 -13.75
CA ARG A 404 13.66 16.37 -12.72
C ARG A 404 14.67 16.10 -11.61
N ALA A 405 14.27 16.34 -10.37
CA ALA A 405 15.10 16.05 -9.20
C ALA A 405 15.10 14.55 -8.86
N TYR A 406 16.26 13.97 -8.60
CA TYR A 406 16.38 12.58 -8.14
C TYR A 406 17.43 12.47 -7.03
N ALA A 407 17.18 11.58 -6.07
CA ALA A 407 18.19 11.17 -5.10
C ALA A 407 19.04 10.05 -5.72
N THR A 408 20.36 10.19 -5.70
CA THR A 408 21.30 9.16 -6.17
C THR A 408 21.33 7.98 -5.20
N LYS A 409 21.82 6.81 -5.65
CA LYS A 409 21.92 5.62 -4.79
C LYS A 409 22.73 5.88 -3.52
N LEU A 410 23.89 6.53 -3.64
CA LEU A 410 24.76 6.86 -2.50
C LEU A 410 24.05 7.76 -1.50
N GLU A 411 23.24 8.72 -1.96
CA GLU A 411 22.48 9.61 -1.09
C GLU A 411 21.29 8.94 -0.42
N LYS A 412 20.68 7.92 -1.06
CA LYS A 412 19.67 7.09 -0.41
C LYS A 412 20.32 6.29 0.73
N LEU A 413 21.49 5.70 0.48
CA LEU A 413 22.21 4.85 1.42
C LEU A 413 22.87 5.62 2.57
N SER A 414 23.38 6.84 2.34
CA SER A 414 24.06 7.63 3.38
C SER A 414 23.16 7.98 4.57
N GLY A 415 21.84 7.99 4.36
CA GLY A 415 20.87 8.23 5.43
C GLY A 415 20.52 7.03 6.28
N VAL A 416 20.85 5.82 5.84
CA VAL A 416 20.37 4.59 6.46
C VAL A 416 20.85 4.43 7.92
N PRO A 417 22.12 4.72 8.27
CA PRO A 417 22.58 4.65 9.65
C PRO A 417 21.82 5.62 10.58
N ALA A 418 21.57 6.85 10.12
CA ALA A 418 20.81 7.84 10.90
C ALA A 418 19.34 7.42 11.07
N ALA A 419 18.73 6.86 10.02
CA ALA A 419 17.38 6.32 10.08
C ALA A 419 17.26 5.15 11.08
N TRP A 420 18.27 4.25 11.10
CA TRP A 420 18.33 3.16 12.06
C TRP A 420 18.41 3.67 13.50
N MET A 421 19.27 4.65 13.78
CA MET A 421 19.36 5.26 15.10
C MET A 421 18.03 5.87 15.54
N ALA A 422 17.39 6.66 14.68
CA ALA A 422 16.13 7.32 15.01
C ALA A 422 14.98 6.31 15.23
N ALA A 423 15.01 5.16 14.55
CA ALA A 423 14.04 4.10 14.72
C ALA A 423 14.09 3.41 16.09
N GLN A 424 15.18 3.58 16.85
CA GLN A 424 15.32 2.99 18.19
C GLN A 424 14.59 3.76 19.29
N GLU A 425 14.05 4.93 18.99
CA GLU A 425 13.33 5.75 19.97
C GLU A 425 11.97 5.13 20.33
N PRO A 426 11.62 5.00 21.63
CA PRO A 426 10.31 4.56 22.05
C PRO A 426 9.23 5.64 21.78
N PRO A 427 7.93 5.26 21.71
CA PRO A 427 6.84 6.22 21.61
C PRO A 427 6.87 7.22 22.77
N GLN A 428 6.64 8.50 22.48
CA GLN A 428 6.54 9.58 23.47
C GLN A 428 5.09 10.02 23.63
N LEU A 429 4.73 10.59 24.78
CA LEU A 429 3.36 11.00 25.09
C LEU A 429 2.81 12.03 24.07
N GLY A 430 3.68 12.89 23.53
CA GLY A 430 3.34 13.89 22.51
C GLY A 430 3.28 13.37 21.07
N ASP A 431 3.57 12.09 20.82
CA ASP A 431 3.47 11.50 19.47
C ASP A 431 2.05 11.11 19.10
N ARG A 432 1.20 10.90 20.11
CA ARG A 432 -0.19 10.52 19.92
C ARG A 432 -0.95 11.71 19.35
N VAL A 433 -1.46 11.55 18.13
CA VAL A 433 -2.29 12.56 17.50
C VAL A 433 -3.68 12.51 18.13
N PRO A 434 -4.24 13.62 18.64
CA PRO A 434 -5.58 13.64 19.23
C PRO A 434 -6.64 13.12 18.25
N ARG A 435 -7.63 12.37 18.76
CA ARG A 435 -8.75 11.81 17.96
C ARG A 435 -9.48 12.86 17.10
N SER A 436 -9.43 14.14 17.44
CA SER A 436 -10.06 15.22 16.67
C SER A 436 -9.39 15.52 15.31
N ILE A 437 -8.16 15.09 15.08
CA ILE A 437 -7.57 15.13 13.72
C ILE A 437 -8.14 13.98 12.88
N LEU A 438 -8.57 12.88 13.51
CA LEU A 438 -9.26 11.77 12.84
C LEU A 438 -10.64 12.17 12.27
N SER A 439 -11.28 13.21 12.81
CA SER A 439 -12.57 13.70 12.27
C SER A 439 -12.43 14.45 10.94
N ARG A 440 -11.26 15.03 10.65
CA ARG A 440 -11.00 15.59 9.31
C ARG A 440 -11.09 14.52 8.22
N PHE A 441 -10.73 13.28 8.52
CA PHE A 441 -10.76 12.19 7.53
C PHE A 441 -12.18 11.78 7.18
N SER A 442 -13.09 11.70 8.18
CA SER A 442 -14.51 11.45 7.93
C SER A 442 -15.18 12.60 7.17
N ASP A 443 -14.77 13.85 7.44
CA ASP A 443 -15.31 15.03 6.74
C ASP A 443 -14.87 15.08 5.27
N ILE A 444 -13.62 14.69 4.98
CA ILE A 444 -13.07 14.62 3.61
C ILE A 444 -13.77 13.54 2.77
N THR A 445 -14.04 12.35 3.33
CA THR A 445 -14.80 11.30 2.64
C THR A 445 -16.29 11.66 2.52
N ALA A 446 -16.84 12.44 3.46
CA ALA A 446 -18.23 12.90 3.39
C ALA A 446 -18.46 14.00 2.34
N HIS A 447 -17.40 14.74 1.95
CA HIS A 447 -17.43 15.78 0.91
C HIS A 447 -16.84 15.32 -0.43
N ALA A 448 -16.39 14.06 -0.52
CA ALA A 448 -16.09 13.44 -1.79
C ALA A 448 -17.34 13.50 -2.68
N LEU A 449 -17.17 14.04 -3.90
CA LEU A 449 -18.21 14.18 -4.91
C LEU A 449 -19.13 12.95 -4.93
N PRO A 450 -20.46 13.12 -5.07
CA PRO A 450 -21.39 12.00 -5.13
C PRO A 450 -20.86 11.00 -6.16
N ARG A 451 -20.91 9.70 -5.81
CA ARG A 451 -20.66 8.63 -6.78
C ARG A 451 -21.44 9.00 -8.05
N PRO A 452 -20.82 9.10 -9.23
CA PRO A 452 -21.61 9.23 -10.45
C PRO A 452 -22.66 8.11 -10.42
N PRO A 453 -23.92 8.39 -10.79
CA PRO A 453 -24.95 7.37 -10.77
C PRO A 453 -24.41 6.16 -11.50
N ILE A 454 -24.39 5.02 -10.80
CA ILE A 454 -24.21 3.73 -11.42
C ILE A 454 -25.27 3.73 -12.53
N PHE A 455 -24.87 3.53 -13.79
CA PHE A 455 -25.81 3.34 -14.90
C PHE A 455 -26.52 1.98 -14.76
N SER A 456 -26.96 1.59 -13.55
CA SER A 456 -27.62 0.33 -13.25
C SER A 456 -29.11 0.33 -13.58
N ASP A 457 -29.69 1.45 -14.01
CA ASP A 457 -31.15 1.54 -14.27
C ASP A 457 -31.52 1.99 -15.69
N VAL A 458 -30.66 1.75 -16.69
CA VAL A 458 -31.11 1.80 -18.09
C VAL A 458 -31.39 0.37 -18.55
N PRO A 459 -32.66 -0.03 -18.76
CA PRO A 459 -32.93 -1.30 -19.41
C PRO A 459 -32.33 -1.24 -20.81
N PHE A 460 -31.36 -2.11 -21.06
CA PHE A 460 -30.75 -2.32 -22.37
C PHE A 460 -31.81 -2.95 -23.29
N HIS A 461 -32.71 -2.13 -23.83
CA HIS A 461 -33.60 -2.59 -24.89
C HIS A 461 -32.78 -2.78 -26.16
N MET A 462 -32.52 -4.04 -26.49
CA MET A 462 -32.21 -4.46 -27.86
C MET A 462 -33.27 -3.91 -28.80
N ALA A 463 -32.90 -2.89 -29.59
CA ALA A 463 -33.57 -2.58 -30.83
C ALA A 463 -32.63 -2.97 -31.97
N ALA A 464 -32.79 -4.19 -32.45
CA ALA A 464 -32.40 -4.55 -33.79
C ALA A 464 -33.24 -3.66 -34.73
N ASP A 465 -32.64 -2.62 -35.31
CA ASP A 465 -33.24 -1.95 -36.45
C ASP A 465 -32.25 -1.89 -37.59
N ASN A 466 -32.49 -2.82 -38.50
CA ASN A 466 -31.82 -3.04 -39.75
C ASN A 466 -32.33 -1.97 -40.72
N ARG A 467 -31.59 -0.87 -40.91
CA ARG A 467 -31.89 0.07 -42.00
C ARG A 467 -30.64 0.80 -42.49
N SER A 468 -30.16 0.30 -43.62
CA SER A 468 -29.42 1.02 -44.65
C SER A 468 -29.91 2.46 -44.84
N PHE A 469 -28.99 3.43 -44.82
CA PHE A 469 -29.14 4.63 -45.65
C PHE A 469 -27.77 5.17 -46.08
N SER A 470 -27.58 5.18 -47.40
CA SER A 470 -26.58 5.93 -48.13
C SER A 470 -26.89 7.44 -48.09
N GLY A 471 -25.88 8.27 -48.33
CA GLY A 471 -26.08 9.64 -48.81
C GLY A 471 -25.17 10.70 -48.19
N ALA A 472 -24.26 11.21 -49.02
CA ALA A 472 -23.81 12.61 -49.17
C ALA A 472 -24.09 13.60 -48.02
N VAL A 473 -23.14 14.40 -47.51
CA VAL A 473 -22.21 15.33 -48.19
C VAL A 473 -20.99 15.55 -47.29
#